data_AF-A0A387BAG0-F1
#
_entry.id   AF-A0A387BAG0-F1
#
_cell.length_a   1.000
_cell.length_b   1.000
_cell.length_c   1.000
_cell.angle_alpha   90.00
_cell.angle_beta   90.00
_cell.angle_gamma   90.00
#
_symmetry.space_group_name_H-M   'P 1'
#
loop_
_entity.id
_entity.type
_entity.pdbx_description
1 polymer ?
#
loop_
_entity_poly.entity_id
_entity_poly.type
_entity_poly.pdbx_seq_one_letter_code
_entity_poly.pdbx_strand_id
1 'polypeptide(L)'
;MEPDGWVVVGLPANIYSLVDTQIVPGTLLGLPADVRFTPVGWNWDYGDGTTATLPTRGGTWSALGLREFDATPTSHVYERGGDYTIRLSITYRAEYRIDGGGFVPIAGTITLPANELYITAGGAKTVLVDRDCTVAPAGPGC
;
A
#
# COMPACT_ATOMS: atom_id res chain seq x y z
N MET A 1 -0.94 4.66 3.23
CA MET A 1 -0.92 3.76 4.40
C MET A 1 -1.68 4.42 5.52
N GLU A 2 -2.15 3.66 6.51
CA GLU A 2 -2.85 4.20 7.68
C GLU A 2 -2.27 3.55 8.97
N PRO A 3 -1.79 4.34 9.93
CA PRO A 3 -1.59 5.80 9.87
C PRO A 3 -0.52 6.20 8.84
N ASP A 4 -0.49 7.46 8.41
CA ASP A 4 0.47 7.93 7.40
C ASP A 4 1.83 8.27 8.01
N GLY A 5 2.90 7.63 7.54
CA GLY A 5 4.30 7.92 7.93
C GLY A 5 4.75 7.41 9.30
N TRP A 6 3.87 6.80 10.10
CA TRP A 6 4.25 6.23 11.40
C TRP A 6 3.41 5.01 11.75
N VAL A 7 3.96 4.17 12.62
CA VAL A 7 3.30 2.95 13.11
C VAL A 7 3.57 2.76 14.60
N VAL A 8 2.67 2.06 15.30
CA VAL A 8 2.87 1.67 16.70
C VAL A 8 3.47 0.27 16.74
N VAL A 9 4.59 0.12 17.43
CA VAL A 9 5.21 -1.18 17.68
C VAL A 9 4.20 -2.13 18.33
N GLY A 10 4.04 -3.31 17.74
CA GLY A 10 3.11 -4.34 18.21
C GLY A 10 1.64 -4.15 17.81
N LEU A 11 1.28 -3.09 17.06
CA LEU A 11 -0.07 -2.92 16.51
C LEU A 11 -0.09 -3.08 14.98
N PRO A 12 -1.25 -3.50 14.40
CA PRO A 12 -1.42 -3.54 12.95
C PRO A 12 -1.31 -2.15 12.30
N ALA A 13 -0.40 -2.02 11.35
CA ALA A 13 -0.34 -0.90 10.41
C ALA A 13 -0.99 -1.31 9.09
N ASN A 14 -1.96 -0.54 8.59
CA ASN A 14 -2.63 -0.83 7.33
C ASN A 14 -1.83 -0.28 6.14
N ILE A 15 -1.26 -1.16 5.32
CA ILE A 15 -0.46 -0.78 4.16
C ILE A 15 -1.18 -1.29 2.91
N TYR A 16 -1.55 -0.40 2.00
CA TYR A 16 -2.37 -0.75 0.84
C TYR A 16 -1.90 0.01 -0.41
N SER A 17 -2.32 -0.48 -1.56
CA SER A 17 -2.04 0.08 -2.87
C SER A 17 -3.30 0.71 -3.47
N LEU A 18 -3.14 1.84 -4.15
CA LEU A 18 -4.20 2.51 -4.89
C LEU A 18 -4.28 2.08 -6.36
N VAL A 19 -3.31 1.28 -6.85
CA VAL A 19 -3.30 0.81 -8.23
C VAL A 19 -4.54 -0.03 -8.55
N ASP A 20 -5.14 0.29 -9.69
CA ASP A 20 -6.14 -0.49 -10.40
C ASP A 20 -5.62 -0.85 -11.80
N THR A 21 -6.40 -1.62 -12.57
CA THR A 21 -6.10 -1.91 -13.97
C THR A 21 -5.86 -0.63 -14.78
N GLN A 22 -4.74 -0.56 -15.49
CA GLN A 22 -4.37 0.58 -16.33
C GLN A 22 -4.45 0.20 -17.80
N ILE A 23 -4.90 1.13 -18.66
CA ILE A 23 -4.82 0.99 -20.12
C ILE A 23 -3.91 2.09 -20.63
N VAL A 24 -2.81 1.69 -21.27
CA VAL A 24 -1.79 2.59 -21.81
C VAL A 24 -1.91 2.58 -23.34
N PRO A 25 -2.27 3.71 -23.97
CA PRO A 25 -2.28 3.81 -25.41
C PRO A 25 -0.87 3.91 -25.98
N GLY A 26 -0.70 3.49 -27.22
CA GLY A 26 0.56 3.51 -27.95
C GLY A 26 0.40 3.19 -29.42
N THR A 27 1.50 2.80 -30.05
CA THR A 27 1.53 2.42 -31.46
C THR A 27 2.31 1.12 -31.61
N LEU A 28 1.75 0.18 -32.37
CA LEU A 28 2.40 -1.08 -32.70
C LEU A 28 2.35 -1.26 -34.22
N LEU A 29 3.51 -1.38 -34.85
CA LEU A 29 3.64 -1.53 -36.32
C LEU A 29 2.93 -0.42 -37.12
N GLY A 30 2.90 0.80 -36.58
CA GLY A 30 2.25 1.97 -37.21
C GLY A 30 0.74 2.05 -37.00
N LEU A 31 0.13 1.12 -36.26
CA LEU A 31 -1.30 1.15 -35.92
C LEU A 31 -1.49 1.57 -34.45
N PRO A 32 -2.60 2.27 -34.12
CA PRO A 32 -2.99 2.52 -32.74
C PRO A 32 -3.11 1.20 -31.99
N ALA A 33 -2.52 1.14 -30.79
CA ALA A 33 -2.59 -0.02 -29.92
C ALA A 33 -2.81 0.41 -28.49
N ASP A 34 -3.48 -0.43 -27.71
CA ASP A 34 -3.59 -0.24 -26.27
C ASP A 34 -3.04 -1.46 -25.55
N VAL A 35 -2.34 -1.23 -24.44
CA VAL A 35 -1.89 -2.28 -23.53
C VAL A 35 -2.62 -2.13 -22.20
N ARG A 36 -3.35 -3.16 -21.80
CA ARG A 36 -4.02 -3.28 -20.51
C ARG A 36 -3.14 -4.02 -19.53
N PHE A 37 -2.79 -3.36 -18.43
CA PHE A 37 -2.05 -3.94 -17.31
C PHE A 37 -3.02 -4.20 -16.15
N THR A 38 -3.25 -5.47 -15.84
CA THR A 38 -4.11 -5.90 -14.73
C THR A 38 -3.22 -6.41 -13.60
N PRO A 39 -3.23 -5.76 -12.42
CA PRO A 39 -2.44 -6.21 -11.28
C PRO A 39 -2.98 -7.54 -10.75
N VAL A 40 -2.07 -8.47 -10.43
CA VAL A 40 -2.39 -9.82 -9.98
C VAL A 40 -1.62 -10.24 -8.72
N GLY A 41 -0.70 -9.41 -8.23
CA GLY A 41 0.02 -9.67 -6.99
C GLY A 41 0.76 -8.45 -6.47
N TRP A 42 0.78 -8.29 -5.15
CA TRP A 42 1.45 -7.19 -4.43
C TRP A 42 2.56 -7.77 -3.57
N ASN A 43 3.80 -7.50 -3.95
CA ASN A 43 5.00 -7.99 -3.28
C ASN A 43 5.56 -6.89 -2.39
N TRP A 44 5.37 -7.04 -1.10
CA TRP A 44 5.80 -6.13 -0.06
C TRP A 44 7.14 -6.55 0.52
N ASP A 45 8.02 -5.57 0.67
CA ASP A 45 9.18 -5.59 1.55
C ASP A 45 8.95 -4.48 2.59
N TYR A 46 8.85 -4.87 3.85
CA TYR A 46 8.52 -3.94 4.94
C TYR A 46 9.77 -3.24 5.51
N GLY A 47 10.97 -3.57 5.04
CA GLY A 47 12.22 -2.95 5.49
C GLY A 47 12.72 -3.42 6.86
N ASP A 48 11.94 -4.24 7.58
CA ASP A 48 12.31 -4.88 8.85
C ASP A 48 12.88 -6.30 8.66
N GLY A 49 13.13 -6.70 7.41
CA GLY A 49 13.58 -8.03 7.03
C GLY A 49 12.44 -9.01 6.71
N THR A 50 11.18 -8.60 6.87
CA THR A 50 10.01 -9.39 6.49
C THR A 50 9.43 -8.95 5.14
N THR A 51 8.79 -9.90 4.45
CA THR A 51 8.20 -9.69 3.12
C THR A 51 6.88 -10.44 3.03
N ALA A 52 5.97 -9.97 2.17
CA ALA A 52 4.71 -10.67 1.88
C ALA A 52 4.31 -10.53 0.41
N THR A 53 3.76 -11.59 -0.17
CA THR A 53 3.03 -11.52 -1.45
C THR A 53 1.55 -11.68 -1.18
N LEU A 54 0.78 -10.65 -1.48
CA LEU A 54 -0.66 -10.61 -1.24
C LEU A 54 -1.43 -10.59 -2.56
N PRO A 55 -2.59 -11.28 -2.63
CA PRO A 55 -3.43 -11.32 -3.83
C PRO A 55 -4.37 -10.11 -3.95
N THR A 56 -4.26 -9.13 -3.05
CA THR A 56 -5.15 -7.97 -2.97
C THR A 56 -4.35 -6.71 -2.73
N ARG A 57 -4.86 -5.59 -3.26
CA ARG A 57 -4.32 -4.25 -3.00
C ARG A 57 -4.64 -3.73 -1.59
N GLY A 58 -5.57 -4.37 -0.88
CA GLY A 58 -6.09 -3.87 0.39
C GLY A 58 -7.11 -2.73 0.21
N GLY A 59 -7.29 -1.93 1.26
CA GLY A 59 -8.19 -0.79 1.27
C GLY A 59 -8.03 0.01 2.56
N THR A 60 -8.62 1.20 2.61
CA THR A 60 -8.61 2.00 3.84
C THR A 60 -9.46 1.36 4.93
N TRP A 61 -9.16 1.64 6.20
CA TRP A 61 -10.01 1.18 7.32
C TRP A 61 -11.46 1.60 7.12
N SER A 62 -11.69 2.86 6.71
CA SER A 62 -13.04 3.36 6.44
C SER A 62 -13.76 2.58 5.34
N ALA A 63 -13.08 2.27 4.23
CA ALA A 63 -13.67 1.49 3.14
C ALA A 63 -13.97 0.03 3.55
N LEU A 64 -13.23 -0.48 4.54
CA LEU A 64 -13.42 -1.81 5.12
C LEU A 64 -14.40 -1.83 6.31
N GLY A 65 -14.88 -0.66 6.77
CA GLY A 65 -15.73 -0.54 7.96
C GLY A 65 -15.01 -0.89 9.27
N LEU A 66 -13.70 -0.73 9.31
CA LEU A 66 -12.82 -1.06 10.44
C LEU A 66 -12.43 0.18 11.25
N ARG A 67 -12.06 -0.02 12.52
CA ARG A 67 -11.50 1.03 13.37
C ARG A 67 -9.99 1.17 13.14
N GLU A 68 -9.45 2.29 13.61
CA GLU A 68 -8.00 2.50 13.65
C GLU A 68 -7.31 1.35 14.40
N PHE A 69 -6.22 0.85 13.83
CA PHE A 69 -5.43 -0.31 14.32
C PHE A 69 -6.14 -1.68 14.30
N ASP A 70 -7.35 -1.79 13.75
CA ASP A 70 -7.90 -3.11 13.43
C ASP A 70 -7.10 -3.74 12.27
N ALA A 71 -6.89 -5.05 12.37
CA ALA A 71 -6.17 -5.79 11.34
C ALA A 71 -6.95 -5.82 10.01
N THR A 72 -6.24 -5.55 8.93
CA THR A 72 -6.70 -5.65 7.54
C THR A 72 -6.00 -6.81 6.82
N PRO A 73 -6.51 -7.25 5.65
CA PRO A 73 -5.82 -8.27 4.84
C PRO A 73 -4.40 -7.90 4.40
N THR A 74 -4.03 -6.61 4.49
CA THR A 74 -2.73 -6.07 4.11
C THR A 74 -2.04 -5.38 5.27
N SER A 75 -2.39 -5.73 6.51
CA SER A 75 -1.72 -5.20 7.68
C SER A 75 -0.36 -5.84 7.91
N HIS A 76 0.56 -5.06 8.45
CA HIS A 76 1.86 -5.51 8.96
C HIS A 76 2.07 -5.04 10.39
N VAL A 77 2.82 -5.79 11.18
CA VAL A 77 3.14 -5.46 12.58
C VAL A 77 4.66 -5.37 12.73
N TYR A 78 5.15 -4.21 13.12
CA TYR A 78 6.57 -4.01 13.44
C TYR A 78 6.83 -4.37 14.91
N GLU A 79 7.83 -5.23 15.14
CA GLU A 79 8.17 -5.71 16.48
C GLU A 79 9.14 -4.78 17.23
N ARG A 80 9.85 -3.92 16.51
CA ARG A 80 10.90 -3.05 17.07
C ARG A 80 10.70 -1.62 16.58
N GLY A 81 11.08 -0.67 17.44
CA GLY A 81 11.11 0.74 17.06
C GLY A 81 12.30 1.03 16.15
N GLY A 82 12.12 1.96 15.22
CA GLY A 82 13.13 2.33 14.23
C GLY A 82 12.52 2.99 13.00
N ASP A 83 13.38 3.44 12.09
CA ASP A 83 12.96 3.96 10.79
C ASP A 83 13.05 2.85 9.74
N TYR A 84 12.01 2.72 8.92
CA TYR A 84 11.89 1.69 7.90
C TYR A 84 11.51 2.28 6.54
N THR A 85 11.94 1.61 5.48
CA THR A 85 11.52 1.91 4.10
C THR A 85 10.73 0.73 3.56
N ILE A 86 9.43 0.94 3.36
CA ILE A 86 8.54 -0.04 2.75
C ILE A 86 8.65 0.09 1.23
N ARG A 87 8.84 -1.05 0.56
CA ARG A 87 8.88 -1.15 -0.90
C ARG A 87 7.76 -2.07 -1.36
N LEU A 88 7.08 -1.65 -2.42
CA LEU A 88 6.08 -2.46 -3.10
C LEU A 88 6.54 -2.71 -4.54
N SER A 89 6.45 -3.96 -4.97
CA SER A 89 6.50 -4.33 -6.39
C SER A 89 5.21 -5.03 -6.79
N ILE A 90 4.57 -4.58 -7.86
CA ILE A 90 3.28 -5.11 -8.32
C ILE A 90 3.52 -6.01 -9.53
N THR A 91 3.00 -7.22 -9.47
CA THR A 91 3.00 -8.17 -10.59
C THR A 91 1.74 -7.96 -11.43
N TYR A 92 1.91 -7.78 -12.73
CA TYR A 92 0.84 -7.55 -13.70
C TYR A 92 0.76 -8.67 -14.73
N ARG A 93 -0.47 -8.95 -15.17
CA ARG A 93 -0.71 -9.56 -16.48
C ARG A 93 -0.96 -8.45 -17.49
N ALA A 94 -0.45 -8.63 -18.70
CA ALA A 94 -0.63 -7.68 -19.78
C ALA A 94 -1.49 -8.29 -20.91
N GLU A 95 -2.33 -7.46 -21.50
CA GLU A 95 -3.11 -7.79 -22.69
C GLU A 95 -2.99 -6.62 -23.67
N TYR A 96 -2.98 -6.88 -24.97
CA TYR A 96 -2.90 -5.84 -25.98
C TYR A 96 -4.09 -5.89 -26.94
N ARG A 97 -4.44 -4.75 -27.52
CA ARG A 97 -5.32 -4.68 -28.69
C ARG A 97 -4.73 -3.74 -29.72
N ILE A 98 -5.05 -3.96 -30.99
CA ILE A 98 -4.63 -3.14 -32.11
C ILE A 98 -5.89 -2.67 -32.84
N ASP A 99 -5.90 -1.40 -33.27
CA ASP A 99 -6.96 -0.80 -34.09
C ASP A 99 -8.38 -1.02 -33.51
N GLY A 100 -8.51 -0.92 -32.19
CA GLY A 100 -9.78 -1.05 -31.47
C GLY A 100 -10.34 -2.48 -31.37
N GLY A 101 -9.59 -3.51 -31.77
CA GLY A 101 -9.98 -4.91 -31.66
C GLY A 101 -10.11 -5.43 -30.21
N GLY A 102 -10.33 -6.74 -30.08
CA GLY A 102 -10.38 -7.43 -28.79
C GLY A 102 -9.01 -7.48 -28.10
N PHE A 103 -9.01 -7.50 -26.76
CA PHE A 103 -7.77 -7.71 -26.00
C PHE A 103 -7.27 -9.15 -26.13
N VAL A 104 -5.98 -9.29 -26.43
CA VAL A 104 -5.26 -10.55 -26.56
C VAL A 104 -4.24 -10.65 -25.42
N PRO A 105 -4.20 -11.76 -24.67
CA PRO A 105 -3.27 -11.91 -23.55
C PRO A 105 -1.82 -12.06 -24.03
N ILE A 106 -0.92 -11.45 -23.26
CA ILE A 106 0.52 -11.64 -23.39
C ILE A 106 0.93 -12.71 -22.37
N ALA A 107 1.64 -13.74 -22.83
CA ALA A 107 2.09 -14.82 -21.96
C ALA A 107 3.11 -14.30 -20.92
N GLY A 108 2.93 -14.71 -19.66
CA GLY A 108 3.80 -14.32 -18.56
C GLY A 108 3.26 -13.14 -17.74
N THR A 109 4.14 -12.59 -16.91
CA THR A 109 3.85 -11.45 -16.04
C THR A 109 5.01 -10.47 -16.05
N ILE A 110 4.72 -9.21 -15.75
CA ILE A 110 5.73 -8.16 -15.57
C ILE A 110 5.61 -7.65 -14.14
N THR A 111 6.74 -7.43 -13.47
CA THR A 111 6.77 -6.88 -12.12
C THR A 111 7.39 -5.49 -12.15
N LEU A 112 6.67 -4.50 -11.63
CA LEU A 112 7.10 -3.10 -11.61
C LEU A 112 7.14 -2.58 -10.16
N PRO A 113 8.17 -1.81 -9.78
CA PRO A 113 8.22 -1.16 -8.47
C PRO A 113 7.20 -0.01 -8.41
N ALA A 114 6.63 0.19 -7.22
CA ALA A 114 5.84 1.37 -6.86
C ALA A 114 6.71 2.39 -6.11
N ASN A 115 6.09 3.46 -5.59
CA ASN A 115 6.78 4.40 -4.71
C ASN A 115 7.18 3.73 -3.38
N GLU A 116 8.30 4.19 -2.80
CA GLU A 116 8.69 3.82 -1.44
C GLU A 116 7.86 4.61 -0.42
N LEU A 117 7.64 4.01 0.76
CA LEU A 117 7.09 4.70 1.93
C LEU A 117 8.16 4.70 3.03
N TYR A 118 8.41 5.87 3.60
CA TYR A 118 9.32 6.04 4.74
C TYR A 118 8.49 6.19 6.00
N ILE A 119 8.78 5.36 7.01
CA ILE A 119 8.00 5.33 8.24
C ILE A 119 8.89 5.30 9.47
N THR A 120 8.35 5.79 10.59
CA THR A 120 8.92 5.58 11.92
C THR A 120 8.02 4.68 12.75
N ALA A 121 8.57 3.57 13.24
CA ALA A 121 7.94 2.72 14.24
C ALA A 121 8.28 3.21 15.65
N GLY A 122 7.26 3.62 16.40
CA GLY A 122 7.38 4.11 17.76
C GLY A 122 6.57 3.28 18.75
N GLY A 123 6.97 3.30 20.02
CA GLY A 123 6.11 2.81 21.10
C GLY A 123 5.02 3.83 21.42
N ALA A 124 3.80 3.38 21.70
CA ALA A 124 2.78 4.24 22.27
C ALA A 124 3.00 4.36 23.79
N LYS A 125 3.21 5.58 24.28
CA LYS A 125 3.14 5.88 25.72
C LYS A 125 1.77 6.47 26.01
N THR A 126 0.87 5.67 26.57
CA THR A 126 -0.41 6.17 27.06
C THR A 126 -0.17 7.04 28.28
N VAL A 127 -0.57 8.31 28.19
CA VAL A 127 -0.61 9.24 29.31
C VAL A 127 -2.07 9.60 29.54
N LEU A 128 -2.51 9.57 30.80
CA LEU A 128 -3.84 10.06 31.17
C LEU A 128 -3.84 11.59 30.98
N VAL A 129 -4.68 12.05 30.06
CA VAL A 129 -4.93 13.48 29.85
C VAL A 129 -6.16 13.84 30.67
N ASP A 130 -5.99 14.71 31.66
CA ASP A 130 -7.10 15.17 32.52
C ASP A 130 -8.01 16.16 31.77
N ARG A 131 -7.49 16.86 30.75
CA ARG A 131 -8.18 17.95 30.04
C ARG A 131 -7.72 18.13 28.58
N ASP A 132 -8.57 18.71 27.75
CA ASP A 132 -8.28 19.07 26.36
C ASP A 132 -7.11 20.05 26.22
N CYS A 133 -6.36 19.98 25.12
CA CYS A 133 -5.21 20.86 24.85
C CYS A 133 -5.55 22.34 24.71
N THR A 134 -6.80 22.68 24.39
CA THR A 134 -7.29 24.06 24.38
C THR A 134 -7.45 24.63 25.79
N VAL A 135 -7.54 23.77 26.80
CA VAL A 135 -7.75 24.12 28.21
C VAL A 135 -6.46 23.95 29.03
N ALA A 136 -5.64 22.95 28.70
CA ALA A 136 -4.35 22.69 29.32
C ALA A 136 -3.26 22.47 28.25
N PRO A 137 -2.79 23.55 27.59
CA PRO A 137 -1.85 23.44 26.46
C PRO A 137 -0.45 22.95 26.84
N ALA A 138 -0.14 22.83 28.13
CA ALA A 138 1.09 22.21 28.63
C ALA A 138 0.83 20.83 29.28
N GLY A 139 -0.37 20.28 29.09
CA GLY A 139 -0.75 18.95 29.58
C GLY A 139 -0.06 17.84 28.78
N PRO A 140 0.06 16.63 29.34
CA PRO A 140 0.59 15.50 28.58
C PRO A 140 -0.24 15.29 27.30
N GLY A 141 0.38 15.17 26.13
CA GLY A 141 -0.34 15.00 24.85
C GLY A 141 -0.73 16.31 24.14
N CYS A 142 -0.30 17.44 24.70
CA CYS A 142 -0.28 18.79 24.15
C CYS A 142 1.18 19.29 24.21
#